data_AF-A0A8J6E6E2-F1
#
_entry.id   AF-A0A8J6E6E2-F1
#
_cell.length_a   1.000
_cell.length_b   1.000
_cell.length_c   1.000
_cell.angle_alpha   90.00
_cell.angle_beta   90.00
_cell.angle_gamma   90.00
#
_symmetry.space_group_name_H-M   'P 1'
#
loop_
_entity.id
_entity.type
_entity.pdbx_description
1 polymer ?
#
loop_
_entity_poly.entity_id
_entity_poly.type
_entity_poly.pdbx_seq_one_letter_code
_entity_poly.pdbx_strand_id
1 'polypeptide(L)'
;MTTQRTLEGFVTRKKETKRRLNTSGSVESMTETGKAPQKRDEHASPTRKSAIVVHGDLLSFSKANSIAHQTNCKSTYAKGLATILFRRFPYADVYTNPSKAPTRTPGTITIHQDPMTKGKTVVNIYGQRYPGKPTPFESTANREDWFRQALKAMAEQQESIGTVAFPFGIGCGMAGGNWARYRAMIDSFARAYGHEVYIVRLK
;
A
#
# COMPACT_ATOMS: atom_id res chain seq x y z
N MET A 1 -53.96 -24.39 -22.99
CA MET A 1 -53.33 -24.25 -24.32
C MET A 1 -51.83 -24.45 -24.17
N THR A 2 -51.42 -25.66 -24.54
CA THR A 2 -50.07 -26.16 -24.87
C THR A 2 -49.38 -25.13 -25.80
N THR A 3 -48.09 -24.79 -25.72
CA THR A 3 -46.94 -25.66 -25.98
C THR A 3 -45.65 -24.86 -25.73
N GLN A 4 -44.69 -25.43 -24.99
CA GLN A 4 -43.27 -25.05 -25.05
C GLN A 4 -42.56 -25.85 -26.16
N ARG A 5 -41.75 -25.17 -26.98
CA ARG A 5 -40.80 -25.67 -27.99
C ARG A 5 -39.72 -24.60 -28.14
N THR A 6 -38.42 -24.82 -28.37
CA THR A 6 -37.51 -25.96 -28.37
C THR A 6 -36.09 -25.37 -28.31
N LEU A 7 -35.14 -26.22 -27.90
CA LEU A 7 -33.68 -26.14 -27.89
C LEU A 7 -33.03 -25.48 -29.13
N GLU A 8 -31.81 -24.94 -28.98
CA GLU A 8 -30.58 -25.54 -29.57
C GLU A 8 -29.32 -24.81 -29.06
N GLY A 9 -28.34 -25.60 -28.62
CA GLY A 9 -27.04 -25.15 -28.12
C GLY A 9 -25.99 -25.12 -29.24
N PHE A 10 -25.14 -24.10 -29.22
CA PHE A 10 -23.99 -23.97 -30.12
C PHE A 10 -22.73 -24.57 -29.47
N VAL A 11 -22.27 -25.70 -30.01
CA VAL A 11 -20.93 -26.24 -29.81
C VAL A 11 -20.09 -25.84 -31.02
N THR A 12 -18.96 -25.16 -30.81
CA THR A 12 -17.88 -25.11 -31.81
C THR A 12 -16.52 -25.41 -31.20
N ARG A 13 -15.78 -26.26 -31.93
CA ARG A 13 -14.59 -27.01 -31.55
C ARG A 13 -13.33 -26.14 -31.49
N LYS A 14 -12.47 -26.39 -30.49
CA LYS A 14 -11.05 -26.04 -30.50
C LYS A 14 -10.31 -26.90 -31.54
N LYS A 15 -9.52 -26.28 -32.42
CA LYS A 15 -8.48 -26.96 -33.22
C LYS A 15 -7.12 -26.57 -32.67
N GLU A 16 -6.43 -27.55 -32.11
CA GLU A 16 -5.07 -27.47 -31.60
C GLU A 16 -4.14 -28.07 -32.67
N THR A 17 -3.15 -27.31 -33.14
CA THR A 17 -2.21 -27.77 -34.18
C THR A 17 -0.80 -27.85 -33.60
N LYS A 18 -0.30 -29.09 -33.46
CA LYS A 18 1.09 -29.44 -33.16
C LYS A 18 1.97 -29.27 -34.40
N ARG A 19 3.15 -28.65 -34.25
CA ARG A 19 4.34 -28.82 -35.14
C ARG A 19 5.57 -28.86 -34.23
N ARG A 20 6.11 -30.05 -33.96
CA ARG A 20 7.30 -30.70 -34.57
C ARG A 20 8.63 -29.97 -34.28
N LEU A 21 9.40 -30.55 -33.36
CA LEU A 21 10.85 -30.41 -33.25
C LEU A 21 11.53 -31.03 -34.48
N ASN A 22 12.62 -30.42 -34.93
CA ASN A 22 13.69 -31.14 -35.63
C ASN A 22 15.07 -30.52 -35.32
N THR A 23 16.09 -31.35 -35.50
CA THR A 23 17.42 -31.37 -34.90
C THR A 23 18.55 -30.73 -35.73
N SER A 24 19.68 -30.50 -35.04
CA SER A 24 21.09 -30.71 -35.43
C SER A 24 21.87 -29.73 -36.31
N GLY A 25 23.12 -29.45 -35.85
CA GLY A 25 24.33 -29.11 -36.62
C GLY A 25 24.48 -27.63 -37.01
N SER A 26 25.65 -27.00 -37.13
CA SER A 26 27.03 -27.21 -36.69
C SER A 26 27.77 -25.91 -37.06
N VAL A 27 28.72 -25.51 -36.20
CA VAL A 27 29.85 -24.58 -36.35
C VAL A 27 30.10 -23.91 -37.71
N GLU A 28 30.20 -22.57 -37.71
CA GLU A 28 31.05 -21.81 -38.63
C GLU A 28 31.54 -20.52 -37.94
N SER A 29 32.85 -20.29 -38.02
CA SER A 29 33.59 -19.10 -37.61
C SER A 29 33.57 -18.03 -38.71
N MET A 30 33.61 -16.74 -38.36
CA MET A 30 34.49 -15.73 -38.98
C MET A 30 34.22 -14.29 -38.49
N THR A 31 35.30 -13.66 -38.02
CA THR A 31 35.74 -12.26 -38.20
C THR A 31 34.94 -11.05 -37.67
N GLU A 32 35.70 -10.22 -36.96
CA GLU A 32 35.41 -8.89 -36.42
C GLU A 32 34.89 -7.87 -37.44
N THR A 33 33.98 -7.00 -37.01
CA THR A 33 34.02 -5.57 -37.34
C THR A 33 33.59 -4.75 -36.12
N GLY A 34 34.36 -3.71 -35.81
CA GLY A 34 34.22 -2.88 -34.62
C GLY A 34 32.91 -2.12 -34.54
N LYS A 35 32.38 -2.00 -33.31
CA LYS A 35 31.24 -1.14 -33.00
C LYS A 35 31.68 -0.08 -32.00
N ALA A 36 31.42 1.18 -32.38
CA ALA A 36 31.72 2.41 -31.66
C ALA A 36 31.31 2.37 -30.18
N PRO A 37 31.98 3.13 -29.30
CA PRO A 37 31.65 3.15 -27.88
C PRO A 37 30.24 3.73 -27.70
N GLN A 38 29.30 2.87 -27.31
CA GLN A 38 28.01 3.33 -26.81
C GLN A 38 28.27 4.18 -25.57
N LYS A 39 27.88 5.45 -25.65
CA LYS A 39 27.80 6.35 -24.49
C LYS A 39 26.96 5.62 -23.43
N ARG A 40 27.61 5.31 -22.29
CA ARG A 40 26.88 4.92 -21.08
C ARG A 40 26.14 6.17 -20.64
N ASP A 41 24.83 6.15 -20.83
CA ASP A 41 23.94 7.10 -20.18
C ASP A 41 24.13 6.94 -18.67
N GLU A 42 24.90 7.84 -18.06
CA GLU A 42 24.91 8.07 -16.62
C GLU A 42 23.54 8.63 -16.24
N HIS A 43 22.56 7.75 -16.09
CA HIS A 43 21.36 8.06 -15.33
C HIS A 43 21.82 8.23 -13.87
N ALA A 44 22.01 9.48 -13.46
CA ALA A 44 22.18 9.85 -12.07
C ALA A 44 21.08 9.16 -11.25
N SER A 45 21.50 8.27 -10.35
CA SER A 45 20.59 7.57 -9.44
C SER A 45 19.79 8.61 -8.66
N PRO A 46 18.43 8.60 -8.71
CA PRO A 46 17.65 9.57 -7.97
C PRO A 46 18.04 9.44 -6.49
N THR A 47 18.45 10.56 -5.89
CA THR A 47 18.79 10.64 -4.47
C THR A 47 17.68 9.99 -3.66
N ARG A 48 17.97 8.83 -3.07
CA ARG A 48 16.96 7.98 -2.43
C ARG A 48 16.38 8.72 -1.21
N LYS A 49 15.23 9.39 -1.38
CA LYS A 49 14.54 10.11 -0.30
C LYS A 49 14.10 9.12 0.78
N SER A 50 14.69 9.19 1.97
CA SER A 50 14.18 8.55 3.18
C SER A 50 13.14 9.42 3.88
N ALA A 51 12.38 8.87 4.82
CA ALA A 51 11.43 9.67 5.58
C ALA A 51 12.13 10.70 6.49
N ILE A 52 11.57 11.90 6.56
CA ILE A 52 12.10 13.02 7.36
C ILE A 52 11.41 13.01 8.72
N VAL A 53 12.19 12.94 9.81
CA VAL A 53 11.63 13.05 11.16
C VAL A 53 11.51 14.53 11.53
N VAL A 54 10.34 14.93 12.00
CA VAL A 54 10.05 16.30 12.42
C VAL A 54 9.33 16.32 13.77
N HIS A 55 9.51 17.40 14.53
CA HIS A 55 8.77 17.63 15.76
C HIS A 55 7.56 18.53 15.52
N GLY A 56 6.37 18.10 15.93
CA GLY A 56 5.15 18.88 15.77
C GLY A 56 3.88 18.09 16.09
N ASP A 57 2.72 18.71 15.86
CA ASP A 57 1.43 18.04 15.95
C ASP A 57 1.05 17.45 14.60
N LEU A 58 0.87 16.13 14.56
CA LEU A 58 0.48 15.38 13.37
C LEU A 58 -0.83 15.90 12.76
N LEU A 59 -1.82 16.25 13.60
CA LEU A 59 -3.16 16.61 13.14
C LEU A 59 -3.17 17.94 12.39
N SER A 60 -2.26 18.85 12.73
CA SER A 60 -2.14 20.18 12.11
C SER A 60 -0.93 20.32 11.18
N PHE A 61 -0.14 19.26 10.98
CA PHE A 61 1.11 19.32 10.22
C PHE A 61 0.91 19.71 8.75
N SER A 62 1.22 20.96 8.38
CA SER A 62 0.83 21.54 7.09
C SER A 62 1.64 21.05 5.87
N LYS A 63 2.85 20.49 6.08
CA LYS A 63 3.72 20.04 4.97
C LYS A 63 3.29 18.72 4.33
N ALA A 64 2.29 18.03 4.89
CA ALA A 64 1.75 16.81 4.32
C ALA A 64 0.28 16.96 3.96
N ASN A 65 -0.07 16.54 2.74
CA ASN A 65 -1.44 16.46 2.25
C ASN A 65 -2.23 15.39 3.01
N SER A 66 -1.57 14.26 3.30
CA SER A 66 -2.17 13.09 3.93
C SER A 66 -1.60 12.78 5.31
N ILE A 67 -2.43 12.22 6.18
CA ILE A 67 -2.02 11.50 7.40
C ILE A 67 -2.29 10.01 7.20
N ALA A 68 -1.27 9.17 7.40
CA ALA A 68 -1.42 7.72 7.39
C ALA A 68 -1.28 7.18 8.82
N HIS A 69 -2.32 6.50 9.32
CA HIS A 69 -2.31 5.89 10.65
C HIS A 69 -2.77 4.44 10.60
N GLN A 70 -2.35 3.65 11.59
CA GLN A 70 -2.63 2.22 11.63
C GLN A 70 -3.92 1.93 12.39
N THR A 71 -4.84 1.24 11.72
CA THR A 71 -6.11 0.76 12.23
C THR A 71 -6.12 -0.78 12.29
N ASN A 72 -7.22 -1.35 12.78
CA ASN A 72 -7.46 -2.77 12.83
C ASN A 72 -8.80 -3.15 12.17
N CYS A 73 -8.95 -4.44 11.89
CA CYS A 73 -10.06 -4.95 11.09
C CYS A 73 -11.32 -5.33 11.89
N LYS A 74 -11.26 -5.30 13.23
CA LYS A 74 -12.31 -5.89 14.08
C LYS A 74 -12.97 -4.92 15.06
N SER A 75 -12.32 -3.82 15.41
CA SER A 75 -12.87 -2.87 16.39
C SER A 75 -14.09 -2.14 15.82
N THR A 76 -15.06 -1.86 16.68
CA THR A 76 -16.23 -1.03 16.39
C THR A 76 -16.14 0.36 17.03
N TYR A 77 -15.02 0.65 17.71
CA TYR A 77 -14.73 1.93 18.34
C TYR A 77 -13.22 2.17 18.37
N ALA A 78 -12.82 3.43 18.48
CA ALA A 78 -11.42 3.83 18.45
C ALA A 78 -10.78 3.88 19.85
N LYS A 79 -9.46 3.65 19.90
CA LYS A 79 -8.61 3.90 21.08
C LYS A 79 -7.33 4.62 20.66
N GLY A 80 -6.69 5.31 21.61
CA GLY A 80 -5.40 5.96 21.42
C GLY A 80 -5.44 7.03 20.33
N LEU A 81 -4.44 7.05 19.46
CA LEU A 81 -4.34 8.03 18.37
C LEU A 81 -5.57 8.02 17.46
N ALA A 82 -6.14 6.84 17.16
CA ALA A 82 -7.32 6.75 16.30
C ALA A 82 -8.52 7.52 16.88
N THR A 83 -8.71 7.54 18.20
CA THR A 83 -9.78 8.33 18.85
C THR A 83 -9.60 9.82 18.59
N ILE A 84 -8.37 10.31 18.76
CA ILE A 84 -8.05 11.73 18.59
C ILE A 84 -8.18 12.11 17.11
N LEU A 85 -7.68 11.27 16.21
CA LEU A 85 -7.71 11.47 14.78
C LEU A 85 -9.16 11.47 14.25
N PHE A 86 -9.98 10.47 14.61
CA PHE A 86 -11.37 10.38 14.17
C PHE A 86 -12.25 11.48 14.78
N ARG A 87 -11.96 11.96 15.99
CA ARG A 87 -12.63 13.16 16.51
C ARG A 87 -12.32 14.40 15.67
N ARG A 88 -11.09 14.55 15.17
CA ARG A 88 -10.68 15.69 14.34
C ARG A 88 -11.13 15.56 12.88
N PHE A 89 -11.17 14.33 12.36
CA PHE A 89 -11.49 13.98 10.98
C PHE A 89 -12.59 12.90 10.95
N PRO A 90 -13.83 13.26 11.33
CA PRO A 90 -14.92 12.28 11.49
C PRO A 90 -15.26 11.58 10.17
N TYR A 91 -15.03 12.21 9.02
CA TYR A 91 -15.21 11.58 7.71
C TYR A 91 -14.33 10.34 7.49
N ALA A 92 -13.24 10.17 8.26
CA ALA A 92 -12.33 9.02 8.15
C ALA A 92 -12.61 7.90 9.17
N ASP A 93 -13.58 8.06 10.08
CA ASP A 93 -13.92 7.05 11.08
C ASP A 93 -14.60 5.83 10.45
N VAL A 94 -13.80 4.79 10.24
CA VAL A 94 -14.21 3.49 9.67
C VAL A 94 -14.67 2.48 10.73
N TYR A 95 -14.58 2.81 12.02
CA TYR A 95 -14.98 1.90 13.09
C TYR A 95 -16.44 2.06 13.46
N THR A 96 -16.89 3.30 13.57
CA THR A 96 -18.27 3.63 13.96
C THR A 96 -19.20 3.77 12.76
N ASN A 97 -18.65 3.95 11.56
CA ASN A 97 -19.43 4.03 10.32
C ASN A 97 -18.95 2.98 9.30
N PRO A 98 -19.63 1.82 9.22
CA PRO A 98 -19.23 0.74 8.32
C PRO A 98 -19.42 1.06 6.84
N SER A 99 -20.22 2.08 6.46
CA SER A 99 -20.35 2.43 5.03
C SER A 99 -19.05 2.98 4.43
N LYS A 100 -18.16 3.53 5.27
CA LYS A 100 -16.84 4.03 4.87
C LYS A 100 -15.81 2.93 4.66
N ALA A 101 -16.04 1.75 5.23
CA ALA A 101 -15.22 0.56 5.03
C ALA A 101 -16.07 -0.69 5.29
N PRO A 102 -16.89 -1.11 4.31
CA PRO A 102 -17.78 -2.26 4.47
C PRO A 102 -17.02 -3.53 4.84
N THR A 103 -15.80 -3.64 4.31
CA THR A 103 -14.82 -4.65 4.68
C THR A 103 -13.50 -4.01 5.07
N ARG A 104 -12.88 -4.55 6.12
CA ARG A 104 -11.54 -4.19 6.57
C ARG A 104 -10.69 -5.45 6.51
N THR A 105 -9.76 -5.47 5.57
CA THR A 105 -8.92 -6.63 5.28
C THR A 105 -7.49 -6.30 5.67
N PRO A 106 -6.79 -7.15 6.43
CA PRO A 106 -5.40 -6.90 6.75
C PRO A 106 -4.57 -6.72 5.49
N GLY A 107 -3.73 -5.68 5.46
CA GLY A 107 -2.87 -5.35 4.33
C GLY A 107 -3.45 -4.36 3.33
N THR A 108 -4.72 -3.97 3.48
CA THR A 108 -5.35 -2.96 2.61
C THR A 108 -5.42 -1.59 3.28
N ILE A 109 -5.89 -0.59 2.53
CA ILE A 109 -6.10 0.78 2.99
C ILE A 109 -7.51 1.25 2.65
N THR A 110 -7.96 2.31 3.33
CA THR A 110 -8.99 3.22 2.79
C THR A 110 -8.50 4.65 2.86
N ILE A 111 -8.94 5.46 1.91
CA ILE A 111 -8.55 6.87 1.77
C ILE A 111 -9.82 7.69 1.93
N HIS A 112 -9.78 8.67 2.84
CA HIS A 112 -10.91 9.53 3.15
C HIS A 112 -10.47 10.98 3.12
N GLN A 113 -11.25 11.83 2.46
CA GLN A 113 -11.06 13.27 2.45
C GLN A 113 -12.38 13.94 2.84
N ASP A 114 -12.30 15.11 3.43
CA ASP A 114 -13.48 15.94 3.69
C ASP A 114 -14.18 16.28 2.35
N PRO A 115 -15.45 15.87 2.16
CA PRO A 115 -16.15 16.07 0.89
C PRO A 115 -16.47 17.55 0.61
N MET A 116 -16.48 18.40 1.64
CA MET A 116 -16.83 19.82 1.53
C MET A 116 -15.59 20.68 1.35
N THR A 117 -14.57 20.46 2.20
CA THR A 117 -13.42 21.36 2.26
C THR A 117 -12.23 20.89 1.42
N LYS A 118 -12.22 19.61 0.99
CA LYS A 118 -11.03 18.95 0.44
C LYS A 118 -9.79 19.16 1.32
N GLY A 119 -10.00 19.12 2.65
CA GLY A 119 -8.95 19.28 3.66
C GLY A 119 -7.95 18.12 3.65
N LYS A 120 -7.31 17.86 4.81
CA LYS A 120 -6.39 16.74 4.95
C LYS A 120 -7.01 15.43 4.44
N THR A 121 -6.22 14.64 3.73
CA THR A 121 -6.57 13.26 3.41
C THR A 121 -6.14 12.35 4.58
N VAL A 122 -6.97 11.40 4.96
CA VAL A 122 -6.67 10.41 5.99
C VAL A 122 -6.63 9.03 5.34
N VAL A 123 -5.49 8.35 5.51
CA VAL A 123 -5.28 6.97 5.07
C VAL A 123 -5.36 6.05 6.29
N ASN A 124 -6.38 5.21 6.32
CA ASN A 124 -6.53 4.15 7.33
C ASN A 124 -5.76 2.92 6.84
N ILE A 125 -4.64 2.58 7.49
CA ILE A 125 -3.85 1.38 7.19
C ILE A 125 -4.32 0.20 8.03
N TYR A 126 -4.87 -0.84 7.42
CA TYR A 126 -5.30 -2.05 8.12
C TYR A 126 -4.11 -2.98 8.41
N GLY A 127 -3.18 -2.53 9.25
CA GLY A 127 -1.97 -3.27 9.63
C GLY A 127 -2.16 -4.24 10.82
N GLN A 128 -3.39 -4.45 11.28
CA GLN A 128 -3.75 -5.35 12.38
C GLN A 128 -5.07 -6.04 12.06
N ARG A 129 -5.17 -7.35 12.32
CA ARG A 129 -6.46 -8.04 12.27
C ARG A 129 -7.29 -7.71 13.52
N TYR A 130 -6.74 -7.98 14.70
CA TYR A 130 -7.36 -7.70 15.99
C TYR A 130 -6.68 -6.51 16.69
N PRO A 131 -7.39 -5.75 17.52
CA PRO A 131 -6.79 -4.65 18.29
C PRO A 131 -5.79 -5.17 19.33
N GLY A 132 -4.88 -4.29 19.77
CA GLY A 132 -3.91 -4.60 20.81
C GLY A 132 -2.69 -5.34 20.27
N LYS A 133 -1.95 -6.03 21.15
CA LYS A 133 -0.78 -6.84 20.77
C LYS A 133 -1.20 -8.05 19.90
N PRO A 134 -0.27 -8.68 19.15
CA PRO A 134 -0.58 -9.87 18.36
C PRO A 134 -1.28 -10.94 19.20
N THR A 135 -2.27 -11.60 18.59
CA THR A 135 -3.07 -12.67 19.20
C THR A 135 -2.62 -14.03 18.64
N PRO A 136 -3.07 -15.18 19.16
CA PRO A 136 -2.76 -16.46 18.52
C PRO A 136 -3.20 -16.58 17.05
N PHE A 137 -4.08 -15.69 16.56
CA PHE A 137 -4.57 -15.67 15.18
C PHE A 137 -3.76 -14.76 14.23
N GLU A 138 -2.75 -14.05 14.74
CA GLU A 138 -1.86 -13.21 13.94
C GLU A 138 -0.50 -13.02 14.62
N SER A 139 0.60 -13.17 13.89
CA SER A 139 1.96 -12.92 14.42
C SER A 139 2.42 -11.47 14.20
N THR A 140 3.52 -11.09 14.86
CA THR A 140 4.24 -9.85 14.53
C THR A 140 4.65 -9.81 13.05
N ALA A 141 5.13 -10.93 12.50
CA ALA A 141 5.50 -11.05 11.10
C ALA A 141 4.32 -10.81 10.15
N ASN A 142 3.13 -11.34 10.47
CA ASN A 142 1.92 -11.06 9.68
C ASN A 142 1.61 -9.56 9.66
N ARG A 143 1.69 -8.88 10.80
CA ARG A 143 1.41 -7.44 10.89
C ARG A 143 2.42 -6.57 10.16
N GLU A 144 3.70 -6.93 10.21
CA GLU A 144 4.72 -6.28 9.41
C GLU A 144 4.48 -6.50 7.91
N ASP A 145 4.05 -7.70 7.51
CA ASP A 145 3.73 -8.01 6.13
C ASP A 145 2.52 -7.22 5.62
N TRP A 146 1.43 -7.19 6.39
CA TRP A 146 0.26 -6.36 6.09
C TRP A 146 0.61 -4.87 6.03
N PHE A 147 1.49 -4.39 6.91
CA PHE A 147 1.94 -3.01 6.83
C PHE A 147 2.70 -2.73 5.51
N ARG A 148 3.56 -3.65 5.05
CA ARG A 148 4.22 -3.54 3.73
C ARG A 148 3.23 -3.56 2.57
N GLN A 149 2.26 -4.47 2.60
CA GLN A 149 1.20 -4.54 1.59
C GLN A 149 0.41 -3.22 1.52
N ALA A 150 0.06 -2.65 2.67
CA ALA A 150 -0.65 -1.37 2.73
C ALA A 150 0.19 -0.20 2.21
N LEU A 151 1.50 -0.17 2.50
CA LEU A 151 2.41 0.84 1.93
C LEU A 151 2.51 0.71 0.40
N LYS A 152 2.53 -0.52 -0.13
CA LYS A 152 2.47 -0.73 -1.59
C LYS A 152 1.14 -0.23 -2.17
N ALA A 153 0.01 -0.53 -1.53
CA ALA A 153 -1.30 -0.01 -1.94
C ALA A 153 -1.36 1.52 -1.90
N MET A 154 -0.68 2.16 -0.92
CA MET A 154 -0.54 3.62 -0.90
C MET A 154 0.24 4.15 -2.09
N ALA A 155 1.30 3.47 -2.51
CA ALA A 155 2.09 3.87 -3.68
C ALA A 155 1.26 3.89 -4.96
N GLU A 156 0.37 2.91 -5.12
CA GLU A 156 -0.57 2.83 -6.24
C GLU A 156 -1.61 3.96 -6.23
N GLN A 157 -1.73 4.70 -5.13
CA GLN A 157 -2.68 5.79 -4.93
C GLN A 157 -1.98 7.16 -4.78
N GLN A 158 -0.75 7.29 -5.29
CA GLN A 158 0.10 8.47 -5.09
C GLN A 158 -0.58 9.78 -5.48
N GLU A 159 -1.34 9.82 -6.58
CA GLU A 159 -2.07 11.02 -7.01
C GLU A 159 -3.15 11.45 -5.99
N SER A 160 -3.78 10.49 -5.31
CA SER A 160 -4.82 10.76 -4.31
C SER A 160 -4.24 11.15 -2.94
N ILE A 161 -3.06 10.63 -2.57
CA ILE A 161 -2.49 10.85 -1.23
C ILE A 161 -1.42 11.95 -1.18
N GLY A 162 -0.73 12.22 -2.28
CA GLY A 162 0.35 13.21 -2.33
C GLY A 162 1.44 12.97 -1.28
N THR A 163 1.84 14.04 -0.60
CA THR A 163 2.82 14.01 0.50
C THR A 163 2.18 13.47 1.77
N VAL A 164 2.84 12.53 2.46
CA VAL A 164 2.24 11.79 3.59
C VAL A 164 3.02 11.97 4.89
N ALA A 165 2.28 12.12 5.99
CA ALA A 165 2.79 12.12 7.36
C ALA A 165 2.35 10.86 8.12
N PHE A 166 3.30 10.18 8.76
CA PHE A 166 3.07 9.10 9.70
C PHE A 166 3.30 9.58 11.14
N PRO A 167 2.53 9.08 12.13
CA PRO A 167 2.90 9.25 13.53
C PRO A 167 4.20 8.51 13.83
N PHE A 168 5.10 9.15 14.59
CA PHE A 168 6.21 8.45 15.23
C PHE A 168 5.68 7.31 16.10
N GLY A 169 6.26 6.12 15.98
CA GLY A 169 5.81 4.94 16.72
C GLY A 169 4.56 4.25 16.14
N ILE A 170 4.17 4.53 14.89
CA ILE A 170 3.09 3.79 14.21
C ILE A 170 3.31 2.28 14.33
N GLY A 171 2.24 1.56 14.68
CA GLY A 171 2.27 0.10 14.87
C GLY A 171 2.98 -0.41 16.13
N CYS A 172 3.59 0.44 16.95
CA CYS A 172 4.47 -0.01 18.03
C CYS A 172 3.85 0.00 19.43
N GLY A 173 3.16 1.07 19.84
CA GLY A 173 2.64 1.26 21.20
C GLY A 173 1.64 0.19 21.66
N MET A 174 0.33 0.47 21.55
CA MET A 174 -0.70 -0.52 21.93
C MET A 174 -0.68 -1.78 21.05
N ALA A 175 -0.12 -1.67 19.84
CA ALA A 175 -0.08 -2.73 18.84
C ALA A 175 1.12 -3.69 19.00
N GLY A 176 2.13 -3.34 19.80
CA GLY A 176 3.25 -4.22 20.14
C GLY A 176 4.31 -4.41 19.04
N GLY A 177 4.34 -3.57 18.01
CA GLY A 177 5.37 -3.62 16.96
C GLY A 177 6.74 -3.07 17.41
N ASN A 178 7.75 -3.31 16.58
CA ASN A 178 9.11 -2.81 16.77
C ASN A 178 9.37 -1.56 15.90
N TRP A 179 9.70 -0.44 16.53
CA TRP A 179 9.83 0.83 15.81
C TRP A 179 10.93 0.83 14.75
N ALA A 180 12.08 0.19 15.00
CA ALA A 180 13.16 0.12 14.01
C ALA A 180 12.70 -0.59 12.72
N ARG A 181 11.90 -1.65 12.86
CA ARG A 181 11.33 -2.36 11.70
C ARG A 181 10.29 -1.53 10.96
N TYR A 182 9.35 -0.91 11.68
CA TYR A 182 8.34 -0.04 11.07
C TYR A 182 8.96 1.18 10.38
N ARG A 183 9.96 1.80 11.01
CA ARG A 183 10.75 2.88 10.41
C ARG A 183 11.42 2.42 9.12
N ALA A 184 12.08 1.27 9.12
CA ALA A 184 12.74 0.72 7.93
C ALA A 184 11.76 0.45 6.78
N MET A 185 10.54 -0.01 7.08
CA MET A 185 9.48 -0.19 6.08
C MET A 185 9.02 1.15 5.49
N ILE A 186 8.82 2.18 6.32
CA ILE A 186 8.44 3.53 5.86
C ILE A 186 9.54 4.17 5.01
N ASP A 187 10.80 4.06 5.44
CA ASP A 187 11.93 4.57 4.64
C ASP A 187 12.07 3.83 3.31
N SER A 188 11.81 2.52 3.28
CA SER A 188 11.86 1.73 2.05
C SER A 188 10.75 2.14 1.09
N PHE A 189 9.54 2.40 1.60
CA PHE A 189 8.43 2.97 0.84
C PHE A 189 8.79 4.34 0.24
N ALA A 190 9.33 5.26 1.04
CA ALA A 190 9.75 6.58 0.55
C ALA A 190 10.78 6.48 -0.59
N ARG A 191 11.78 5.61 -0.44
CA ARG A 191 12.86 5.43 -1.43
C ARG A 191 12.40 4.72 -2.69
N ALA A 192 11.60 3.66 -2.56
CA ALA A 192 11.22 2.81 -3.69
C ALA A 192 10.26 3.51 -4.66
N TYR A 193 9.43 4.41 -4.15
CA TYR A 193 8.35 5.05 -4.91
C TYR A 193 8.53 6.57 -5.02
N GLY A 194 9.59 7.14 -4.45
CA GLY A 194 9.88 8.58 -4.52
C GLY A 194 8.89 9.47 -3.76
N HIS A 195 8.08 8.90 -2.86
CA HIS A 195 7.16 9.66 -2.03
C HIS A 195 7.90 10.61 -1.08
N GLU A 196 7.40 11.82 -0.95
CA GLU A 196 7.78 12.70 0.15
C GLU A 196 7.05 12.25 1.42
N VAL A 197 7.84 11.84 2.43
CA VAL A 197 7.33 11.22 3.65
C VAL A 197 7.88 11.91 4.88
N TYR A 198 6.98 12.26 5.79
CA TYR A 198 7.29 12.79 7.10
C TYR A 198 6.93 11.79 8.20
N ILE A 199 7.77 11.71 9.23
CA ILE A 199 7.45 11.04 10.49
C ILE A 199 7.35 12.13 11.55
N VAL A 200 6.14 12.38 12.02
CA VAL A 200 5.86 13.46 12.97
C VAL A 200 5.90 12.91 14.39
N ARG A 201 6.82 13.44 15.19
CA ARG A 201 6.94 13.16 16.63
C ARG A 201 6.35 14.33 17.40
N LEU A 202 5.44 14.03 18.34
CA LEU A 202 4.87 15.06 19.20
C LEU A 202 5.99 15.77 19.99
N LYS A 203 5.85 17.10 20.13
CA LYS A 203 6.74 17.91 20.98
C LYS A 203 6.50 17.61 22.45
#